data_AF-A0A228EFK4-F1
#
_entry.id   AF-A0A228EFK4-F1
#
_cell.length_a   1.000
_cell.length_b   1.000
_cell.length_c   1.000
_cell.angle_alpha   90.00
_cell.angle_beta   90.00
_cell.angle_gamma   90.00
#
_symmetry.space_group_name_H-M   'P 1'
#
loop_
_entity.id
_entity.type
_entity.pdbx_description
1 polymer ?
#
loop_
_entity_poly.entity_id
_entity_poly.type
_entity_poly.pdbx_seq_one_letter_code
_entity_poly.pdbx_strand_id
1 'polypeptide(L)'
;METKPTVREQILDHAITLMMLRGYNGFSYRDLSDLVGVKTSSIHYYFPSKDDLVLEAVAAYSDEVLAAMRAIDPSLPADVKLSLYTKLFGRALGDGDRICLCGMLAADIESLPDNVRQAVQAFFQANERWLAELLAQGAKEGTLSFSGKPDAAARALYAAFQGSVLASRLFHTRARLEDVEAVWKTRA
;
A
#
# COMPACT_ATOMS: atom_id res chain seq x y z
N MET A 1 10.93 26.38 -7.56
CA MET A 1 9.64 27.04 -7.84
C MET A 1 8.61 25.93 -7.88
N GLU A 2 7.92 25.67 -6.76
CA GLU A 2 6.91 24.60 -6.71
C GLU A 2 5.76 24.97 -7.65
N THR A 3 5.59 24.18 -8.71
CA THR A 3 4.48 24.35 -9.65
C THR A 3 3.22 23.85 -8.96
N LYS A 4 2.17 24.67 -8.93
CA LYS A 4 0.88 24.28 -8.33
C LYS A 4 0.35 23.03 -9.06
N PRO A 5 -0.13 21.99 -8.35
CA PRO A 5 -0.62 20.78 -8.99
C PRO A 5 -1.81 21.12 -9.90
N THR A 6 -1.82 20.50 -11.07
CA THR A 6 -2.91 20.59 -12.04
C THR A 6 -4.21 20.01 -11.48
N VAL A 7 -5.35 20.36 -12.07
CA VAL A 7 -6.66 19.80 -11.68
C VAL A 7 -6.64 18.27 -11.80
N ARG A 8 -5.99 17.73 -12.84
CA ARG A 8 -5.87 16.28 -13.05
C ARG A 8 -5.10 15.59 -11.92
N GLU A 9 -3.95 16.17 -11.52
CA GLU A 9 -3.14 15.66 -10.42
C GLU A 9 -3.92 15.73 -9.09
N GLN A 10 -4.60 16.85 -8.82
CA GLN A 10 -5.45 16.97 -7.62
C GLN A 10 -6.56 15.91 -7.59
N ILE A 11 -7.22 15.65 -8.73
CA ILE A 11 -8.23 14.58 -8.83
C ILE A 11 -7.61 13.21 -8.47
N LEU A 12 -6.45 12.90 -9.02
CA LEU A 12 -5.75 11.63 -8.79
C LEU A 12 -5.36 11.47 -7.31
N ASP A 13 -4.74 12.50 -6.72
CA ASP A 13 -4.30 12.51 -5.32
C ASP A 13 -5.47 12.35 -4.34
N HIS A 14 -6.57 13.06 -4.60
CA HIS A 14 -7.78 12.92 -3.80
C HIS A 14 -8.45 11.56 -3.99
N ALA A 15 -8.43 10.99 -5.19
CA ALA A 15 -8.96 9.64 -5.43
C ALA A 15 -8.14 8.58 -4.67
N ILE A 16 -6.81 8.65 -4.73
CA ILE A 16 -5.91 7.79 -3.94
C ILE A 16 -6.26 7.90 -2.45
N THR A 17 -6.33 9.13 -1.93
CA THR A 17 -6.65 9.38 -0.52
C THR A 17 -8.01 8.81 -0.13
N LEU A 18 -9.05 9.04 -0.94
CA LEU A 18 -10.39 8.54 -0.67
C LEU A 18 -10.45 7.01 -0.71
N MET A 19 -9.73 6.35 -1.61
CA MET A 19 -9.66 4.89 -1.65
C MET A 19 -8.92 4.30 -0.45
N MET A 20 -7.83 4.93 0.00
CA MET A 20 -7.13 4.52 1.23
C MET A 20 -8.02 4.63 2.48
N LEU A 21 -8.99 5.55 2.47
CA LEU A 21 -9.91 5.77 3.58
C LEU A 21 -11.19 4.93 3.48
N ARG A 22 -11.77 4.82 2.29
CA ARG A 22 -13.16 4.37 2.09
C ARG A 22 -13.32 3.21 1.12
N GLY A 23 -12.24 2.74 0.50
CA GLY A 23 -12.30 1.67 -0.51
C GLY A 23 -12.84 2.14 -1.86
N TYR A 24 -13.02 1.18 -2.78
CA TYR A 24 -13.51 1.44 -4.13
C TYR A 24 -14.92 2.03 -4.11
N ASN A 25 -15.81 1.43 -3.33
CA ASN A 25 -17.23 1.81 -3.30
C ASN A 25 -17.51 3.06 -2.46
N GLY A 26 -16.56 3.52 -1.65
CA GLY A 26 -16.75 4.60 -0.69
C GLY A 26 -16.54 6.02 -1.22
N PHE A 27 -16.38 6.20 -2.54
CA PHE A 27 -16.30 7.52 -3.16
C PHE A 27 -16.95 7.60 -4.54
N SER A 28 -17.31 8.83 -4.91
CA SER A 28 -17.91 9.22 -6.18
C SER A 28 -17.17 10.40 -6.82
N TYR A 29 -17.48 10.67 -8.08
CA TYR A 29 -16.97 11.87 -8.75
C TYR A 29 -17.51 13.16 -8.14
N ARG A 30 -18.66 13.12 -7.44
CA ARG A 30 -19.17 14.28 -6.71
C ARG A 30 -18.23 14.64 -5.56
N ASP A 31 -17.80 13.65 -4.79
CA ASP A 31 -16.84 13.86 -3.68
C ASP A 31 -15.56 14.54 -4.19
N LEU A 32 -15.03 14.08 -5.33
CA LEU A 32 -13.85 14.67 -5.97
C LEU A 32 -14.12 16.09 -6.49
N SER A 33 -15.32 16.33 -7.02
CA SER A 33 -15.78 17.65 -7.48
C SER A 33 -15.72 18.67 -6.34
N ASP A 34 -16.24 18.27 -5.18
CA ASP A 34 -16.36 19.10 -4.00
C ASP A 34 -14.97 19.38 -3.38
N LEU A 35 -14.08 18.38 -3.38
CA LEU A 35 -12.70 18.53 -2.87
C LEU A 35 -11.83 19.43 -3.75
N VAL A 36 -11.91 19.27 -5.08
CA VAL A 36 -11.07 20.01 -6.03
C VAL A 36 -11.67 21.38 -6.37
N GLY A 37 -12.96 21.58 -6.15
CA GLY A 37 -13.67 22.82 -6.47
C GLY A 37 -13.97 22.99 -7.96
N VAL A 38 -14.21 21.88 -8.67
CA VAL A 38 -14.56 21.87 -10.10
C VAL A 38 -15.94 21.25 -10.30
N LYS A 39 -16.46 21.29 -11.55
CA LYS A 39 -17.70 20.59 -11.90
C LYS A 39 -17.42 19.11 -12.16
N THR A 40 -18.38 18.24 -11.90
CA THR A 40 -18.27 16.80 -12.19
C THR A 40 -17.97 16.52 -13.68
N SER A 41 -18.48 17.34 -14.59
CA SER A 41 -18.17 17.27 -16.02
C SER A 41 -16.67 17.47 -16.32
N SER A 42 -15.97 18.28 -15.51
CA SER A 42 -14.52 18.47 -15.64
C SER A 42 -13.74 17.22 -15.22
N ILE A 43 -14.26 16.44 -14.27
CA ILE A 43 -13.63 15.17 -13.87
C ILE A 43 -13.74 14.17 -15.02
N HIS A 44 -14.92 14.03 -15.63
CA HIS A 44 -15.13 13.16 -16.80
C HIS A 44 -14.24 13.53 -18.00
N TYR A 45 -13.83 14.79 -18.13
CA TYR A 45 -12.86 15.19 -19.16
C TYR A 45 -11.47 14.57 -18.92
N TYR A 46 -11.02 14.48 -17.67
CA TYR A 46 -9.71 13.91 -17.34
C TYR A 46 -9.75 12.39 -17.20
N PHE A 47 -10.83 11.87 -16.64
CA PHE A 47 -11.04 10.46 -16.37
C PHE A 47 -12.44 10.08 -16.86
N PRO A 48 -12.54 9.52 -18.08
CA PRO A 48 -13.84 9.21 -18.69
C PRO A 48 -14.70 8.27 -17.83
N SER A 49 -14.06 7.28 -17.20
CA SER A 49 -14.68 6.33 -16.29
C SER A 49 -13.98 6.25 -14.93
N LYS A 50 -14.72 5.82 -13.90
CA LYS A 50 -14.15 5.55 -12.57
C LYS A 50 -13.06 4.48 -12.65
N ASP A 51 -13.20 3.53 -13.56
CA ASP A 51 -12.27 2.43 -13.74
C ASP A 51 -10.91 2.94 -14.27
N ASP A 52 -10.91 3.90 -15.19
CA ASP A 52 -9.69 4.56 -15.67
C ASP A 52 -8.97 5.28 -14.54
N LEU A 53 -9.72 6.05 -13.73
CA LEU A 53 -9.18 6.77 -12.57
C LEU A 53 -8.58 5.80 -11.55
N VAL A 54 -9.30 4.72 -11.22
CA VAL A 54 -8.86 3.76 -10.22
C VAL A 54 -7.64 2.99 -10.70
N LEU A 55 -7.61 2.57 -11.97
CA LEU A 55 -6.45 1.90 -12.54
C LEU A 55 -5.20 2.79 -12.48
N GLU A 56 -5.33 4.06 -12.87
CA GLU A 56 -4.22 5.01 -12.81
C GLU A 56 -3.78 5.29 -11.36
N ALA A 57 -4.73 5.41 -10.44
CA ALA A 57 -4.45 5.60 -9.02
C ALA A 57 -3.72 4.38 -8.41
N VAL A 58 -4.09 3.15 -8.79
CA VAL A 58 -3.37 1.94 -8.39
C VAL A 58 -1.95 1.95 -8.96
N ALA A 59 -1.77 2.35 -10.22
CA ALA A 59 -0.45 2.43 -10.83
C ALA A 59 0.44 3.46 -10.13
N ALA A 60 -0.05 4.68 -9.92
CA ALA A 60 0.69 5.74 -9.25
C ALA A 60 1.06 5.36 -7.81
N TYR A 61 0.10 4.83 -7.05
CA TYR A 61 0.34 4.34 -5.68
C TYR A 61 1.36 3.19 -5.64
N SER A 62 1.24 2.24 -6.57
CA SER A 62 2.17 1.12 -6.66
C SER A 62 3.59 1.59 -6.99
N ASP A 63 3.74 2.50 -7.93
CA ASP A 63 5.04 3.05 -8.31
C ASP A 63 5.71 3.76 -7.15
N GLU A 64 4.97 4.57 -6.38
CA GLU A 64 5.48 5.25 -5.19
C GLU A 64 5.96 4.26 -4.13
N VAL A 65 5.12 3.30 -3.73
CA VAL A 65 5.45 2.33 -2.68
C VAL A 65 6.62 1.44 -3.12
N LEU A 66 6.58 0.92 -4.34
CA LEU A 66 7.63 0.05 -4.85
C LEU A 66 8.95 0.83 -5.07
N ALA A 67 8.89 2.12 -5.42
CA ALA A 67 10.09 2.96 -5.47
C ALA A 67 10.70 3.14 -4.07
N ALA A 68 9.87 3.38 -3.05
CA ALA A 68 10.33 3.48 -1.67
C ALA A 68 10.97 2.17 -1.17
N MET A 69 10.42 1.02 -1.56
CA MET A 69 11.02 -0.29 -1.26
C MET A 69 12.37 -0.48 -1.97
N ARG A 70 12.46 -0.11 -3.27
CA ARG A 70 13.71 -0.18 -4.03
C ARG A 70 14.79 0.77 -3.50
N ALA A 71 14.40 1.85 -2.85
CA ALA A 71 15.31 2.79 -2.22
C ALA A 71 15.91 2.29 -0.89
N ILE A 72 15.44 1.15 -0.35
CA ILE A 72 16.06 0.50 0.81
C ILE A 72 17.42 -0.04 0.38
N ASP A 73 18.49 0.43 1.04
CA ASP A 73 19.87 0.08 0.70
C ASP A 73 20.09 -1.46 0.74
N PRO A 74 20.50 -2.07 -0.40
CA PRO A 74 20.66 -3.51 -0.51
C PRO A 74 21.83 -4.06 0.33
N SER A 75 22.74 -3.23 0.83
CA SER A 75 23.85 -3.65 1.69
C SER A 75 23.47 -3.83 3.17
N LEU A 76 22.28 -3.36 3.57
CA LEU A 76 21.84 -3.43 4.96
C LEU A 76 21.50 -4.87 5.40
N PRO A 77 21.69 -5.19 6.70
CA PRO A 77 21.19 -6.43 7.30
C PRO A 77 19.67 -6.59 7.14
N ALA A 78 19.20 -7.82 7.07
CA ALA A 78 17.80 -8.12 6.76
C ALA A 78 16.81 -7.62 7.83
N ASP A 79 17.16 -7.68 9.11
CA ASP A 79 16.33 -7.15 10.20
C ASP A 79 16.19 -5.62 10.13
N VAL A 80 17.26 -4.92 9.73
CA VAL A 80 17.23 -3.46 9.50
C VAL A 80 16.35 -3.13 8.30
N LYS A 81 16.48 -3.86 7.19
CA LYS A 81 15.61 -3.71 6.01
C LYS A 81 14.15 -3.97 6.33
N LEU A 82 13.85 -5.00 7.13
CA LEU A 82 12.49 -5.28 7.61
C LEU A 82 11.94 -4.09 8.40
N SER A 83 12.75 -3.51 9.28
CA SER A 83 12.36 -2.32 10.06
C SER A 83 12.04 -1.12 9.16
N LEU A 84 12.82 -0.91 8.09
CA LEU A 84 12.58 0.15 7.11
C LEU A 84 11.31 -0.10 6.30
N TYR A 85 11.06 -1.36 5.93
CA TYR A 85 9.83 -1.79 5.26
C TYR A 85 8.59 -1.56 6.14
N THR A 86 8.63 -1.95 7.42
CA THR A 86 7.55 -1.67 8.39
C THR A 86 7.20 -0.18 8.44
N LYS A 87 8.21 0.70 8.42
CA LYS A 87 7.99 2.16 8.44
C LYS A 87 7.22 2.68 7.23
N LEU A 88 7.27 2.00 6.08
CA LEU A 88 6.47 2.38 4.91
C LEU A 88 4.96 2.29 5.20
N PHE A 89 4.53 1.27 5.94
CA PHE A 89 3.13 1.15 6.39
C PHE A 89 2.78 2.17 7.48
N GLY A 90 3.74 2.48 8.36
CA GLY A 90 3.57 3.47 9.42
C GLY A 90 3.33 4.89 8.88
N ARG A 91 3.90 5.24 7.72
CA ARG A 91 3.64 6.54 7.05
C ARG A 91 2.18 6.68 6.62
N ALA A 92 1.56 5.62 6.11
CA ALA A 92 0.13 5.65 5.77
C ALA A 92 -0.75 5.91 7.01
N LEU A 93 -0.44 5.29 8.14
CA LEU A 93 -1.07 5.54 9.45
C LEU A 93 -0.63 6.89 10.10
N GLY A 94 0.32 7.58 9.48
CA GLY A 94 0.86 8.91 9.83
C GLY A 94 -0.18 10.01 9.78
N ASP A 95 -0.94 9.99 8.69
CA ASP A 95 -1.74 11.10 8.19
C ASP A 95 -3.25 10.92 8.46
N GLY A 96 -3.60 10.10 9.46
CA GLY A 96 -4.97 9.76 9.86
C GLY A 96 -5.32 8.29 9.65
N ASP A 97 -6.58 7.99 9.36
CA ASP A 97 -7.11 6.62 9.20
C ASP A 97 -6.78 5.98 7.83
N ARG A 98 -5.76 6.49 7.13
CA ARG A 98 -5.38 5.99 5.79
C ARG A 98 -4.63 4.68 5.94
N ILE A 99 -4.99 3.71 5.12
CA ILE A 99 -4.31 2.42 5.05
C ILE A 99 -3.94 2.07 3.61
N CYS A 100 -3.30 0.91 3.39
CA CYS A 100 -2.84 0.51 2.06
C CYS A 100 -4.00 0.55 1.04
N LEU A 101 -3.83 1.31 -0.05
CA LEU A 101 -4.84 1.43 -1.11
C LEU A 101 -5.17 0.06 -1.69
N CYS A 102 -4.15 -0.71 -2.08
CA CYS A 102 -4.35 -2.05 -2.64
C CYS A 102 -4.94 -3.02 -1.61
N GLY A 103 -4.65 -2.84 -0.31
CA GLY A 103 -5.28 -3.61 0.76
C GLY A 103 -6.78 -3.32 0.88
N MET A 104 -7.19 -2.05 0.79
CA MET A 104 -8.60 -1.66 0.75
C MET A 104 -9.31 -2.21 -0.48
N LEU A 105 -8.71 -2.05 -1.68
CA LEU A 105 -9.31 -2.54 -2.92
C LEU A 105 -9.42 -4.07 -2.95
N ALA A 106 -8.47 -4.79 -2.36
CA ALA A 106 -8.55 -6.25 -2.27
C ALA A 106 -9.79 -6.74 -1.49
N ALA A 107 -10.35 -5.94 -0.58
CA ALA A 107 -11.59 -6.26 0.12
C ALA A 107 -12.85 -6.02 -0.75
N ASP A 108 -12.76 -5.14 -1.75
CA ASP A 108 -13.86 -4.77 -2.66
C ASP A 108 -13.83 -5.57 -3.97
N ILE A 109 -13.22 -6.76 -3.97
CA ILE A 109 -12.81 -7.45 -5.20
C ILE A 109 -13.96 -7.72 -6.18
N GLU A 110 -15.18 -7.99 -5.70
CA GLU A 110 -16.37 -8.23 -6.52
C GLU A 110 -16.85 -6.98 -7.27
N SER A 111 -16.44 -5.79 -6.82
CA SER A 111 -16.75 -4.52 -7.47
C SER A 111 -15.64 -4.04 -8.42
N LEU A 112 -14.48 -4.72 -8.43
CA LEU A 112 -13.35 -4.29 -9.22
C LEU A 112 -13.42 -4.82 -10.66
N PRO A 113 -13.16 -3.95 -11.65
CA PRO A 113 -12.84 -4.37 -13.01
C PRO A 113 -11.63 -5.30 -13.06
N ASP A 114 -11.58 -6.21 -14.04
CA ASP A 114 -10.52 -7.22 -14.15
C ASP A 114 -9.11 -6.64 -14.26
N ASN A 115 -8.95 -5.54 -15.00
CA ASN A 115 -7.66 -4.84 -15.11
C ASN A 115 -7.18 -4.25 -13.77
N VAL A 116 -8.10 -3.68 -12.99
CA VAL A 116 -7.78 -3.18 -11.63
C VAL A 116 -7.45 -4.33 -10.70
N ARG A 117 -8.21 -5.44 -10.75
CA ARG A 117 -7.94 -6.65 -9.99
C ARG A 117 -6.53 -7.18 -10.28
N GLN A 118 -6.15 -7.27 -11.55
CA GLN A 118 -4.81 -7.70 -11.97
C GLN A 118 -3.72 -6.76 -11.47
N ALA A 119 -3.94 -5.44 -11.51
CA ALA A 119 -2.98 -4.46 -10.99
C ALA A 119 -2.78 -4.61 -9.47
N VAL A 120 -3.86 -4.81 -8.71
CA VAL A 120 -3.80 -5.08 -7.26
C VAL A 120 -3.06 -6.40 -6.98
N GLN A 121 -3.32 -7.46 -7.75
CA GLN A 121 -2.57 -8.72 -7.63
C GLN A 121 -1.08 -8.53 -7.90
N ALA A 122 -0.71 -7.77 -8.94
CA ALA A 122 0.68 -7.48 -9.26
C ALA A 122 1.39 -6.72 -8.12
N PHE A 123 0.69 -5.79 -7.47
CA PHE A 123 1.20 -5.09 -6.29
C PHE A 123 1.47 -6.03 -5.10
N PHE A 124 0.52 -6.92 -4.79
CA PHE A 124 0.69 -7.94 -3.73
C PHE A 124 1.90 -8.82 -4.03
N GLN A 125 1.98 -9.37 -5.24
CA GLN A 125 3.08 -10.25 -5.64
C GLN A 125 4.44 -9.54 -5.62
N ALA A 126 4.50 -8.24 -5.95
CA ALA A 126 5.74 -7.48 -5.87
C ALA A 126 6.24 -7.33 -4.43
N ASN A 127 5.34 -7.07 -3.48
CA ASN A 127 5.66 -7.03 -2.05
C ASN A 127 6.12 -8.40 -1.54
N GLU A 128 5.39 -9.45 -1.88
CA GLU A 128 5.69 -10.82 -1.46
C GLU A 128 7.05 -11.30 -2.00
N ARG A 129 7.38 -10.99 -3.26
CA ARG A 129 8.70 -11.33 -3.83
C ARG A 129 9.83 -10.62 -3.10
N TRP A 130 9.69 -9.32 -2.85
CA TRP A 130 10.70 -8.55 -2.12
C TRP A 130 10.90 -9.09 -0.69
N LEU A 131 9.80 -9.44 0.00
CA LEU A 131 9.87 -10.05 1.32
C LEU A 131 10.48 -11.46 1.29
N ALA A 132 10.25 -12.25 0.24
CA ALA A 132 10.85 -13.58 0.11
C ALA A 132 12.38 -13.48 -0.03
N GLU A 133 12.87 -12.53 -0.82
CA GLU A 133 14.29 -12.23 -0.94
C GLU A 133 14.89 -11.77 0.39
N LEU A 134 14.18 -10.88 1.10
CA LEU A 134 14.58 -10.40 2.42
C LEU A 134 14.67 -11.52 3.46
N LEU A 135 13.65 -12.39 3.51
CA LEU A 135 13.63 -13.54 4.42
C LEU A 135 14.77 -14.52 4.10
N ALA A 136 15.03 -14.79 2.82
CA ALA A 136 16.15 -15.62 2.40
C ALA A 136 17.51 -15.02 2.80
N GLN A 137 17.65 -13.68 2.74
CA GLN A 137 18.83 -12.99 3.26
C GLN A 137 18.95 -13.16 4.78
N GLY A 138 17.88 -12.85 5.53
CA GLY A 138 17.90 -12.90 7.00
C GLY A 138 18.13 -14.30 7.57
N ALA A 139 17.67 -15.35 6.89
CA ALA A 139 17.99 -16.73 7.25
C ALA A 139 19.48 -17.05 7.12
N LYS A 140 20.17 -16.51 6.09
CA LYS A 140 21.62 -16.67 5.92
C LYS A 140 22.42 -15.87 6.95
N GLU A 141 21.91 -14.70 7.33
CA GLU A 141 22.52 -13.81 8.33
C GLU A 141 22.22 -14.23 9.77
N GLY A 142 21.23 -15.09 10.00
CA GLY A 142 20.75 -15.45 11.34
C GLY A 142 19.94 -14.35 12.05
N THR A 143 19.52 -13.32 11.31
CA THR A 143 18.80 -12.15 11.83
C THR A 143 17.27 -12.30 11.79
N LEU A 144 16.76 -13.19 10.93
CA LEU A 144 15.33 -13.49 10.80
C LEU A 144 15.09 -15.00 10.91
N SER A 145 13.98 -15.40 11.54
CA SER A 145 13.60 -16.80 11.71
C SER A 145 12.19 -17.08 11.20
N PHE A 146 12.04 -18.17 10.44
CA PHE A 146 10.75 -18.64 9.94
C PHE A 146 10.82 -20.14 9.60
N SER A 147 9.66 -20.78 9.53
CA SER A 147 9.53 -22.16 9.09
C SER A 147 9.05 -22.26 7.64
N GLY A 148 9.56 -23.23 6.88
CA GLY A 148 9.09 -23.54 5.53
C GLY A 148 9.81 -22.77 4.43
N LYS A 149 9.16 -22.64 3.27
CA LYS A 149 9.75 -21.98 2.09
C LYS A 149 9.65 -20.45 2.23
N PRO A 150 10.69 -19.68 1.82
CA PRO A 150 10.68 -18.22 1.88
C PRO A 150 9.45 -17.58 1.23
N ASP A 151 8.97 -18.09 0.09
CA ASP A 151 7.78 -17.55 -0.58
C ASP A 151 6.49 -17.68 0.24
N ALA A 152 6.34 -18.81 0.95
CA ALA A 152 5.15 -19.04 1.78
C ALA A 152 5.21 -18.18 3.05
N ALA A 153 6.40 -18.06 3.64
CA ALA A 153 6.65 -17.19 4.79
C ALA A 153 6.45 -15.70 4.41
N ALA A 154 6.88 -15.28 3.23
CA ALA A 154 6.67 -13.93 2.72
C ALA A 154 5.20 -13.58 2.53
N ARG A 155 4.40 -14.50 1.96
CA ARG A 155 2.94 -14.35 1.88
C ARG A 155 2.29 -14.21 3.26
N ALA A 156 2.71 -15.04 4.22
CA ALA A 156 2.21 -14.96 5.58
C ALA A 156 2.58 -13.64 6.27
N LEU A 157 3.83 -13.18 6.11
CA LEU A 157 4.32 -11.91 6.64
C LEU A 157 3.57 -10.72 6.01
N TYR A 158 3.38 -10.72 4.69
CA TYR A 158 2.65 -9.67 4.01
C TYR A 158 1.17 -9.62 4.44
N ALA A 159 0.53 -10.79 4.58
CA ALA A 159 -0.82 -10.89 5.13
C ALA A 159 -0.90 -10.34 6.57
N ALA A 160 0.11 -10.63 7.40
CA ALA A 160 0.21 -10.09 8.75
C ALA A 160 0.35 -8.55 8.74
N PHE A 161 1.16 -7.98 7.85
CA PHE A 161 1.25 -6.52 7.67
C PHE A 161 -0.09 -5.91 7.27
N GLN A 162 -0.76 -6.44 6.25
CA GLN A 162 -2.06 -5.92 5.79
C GLN A 162 -3.13 -6.01 6.90
N GLY A 163 -3.24 -7.17 7.56
CA GLY A 163 -4.15 -7.36 8.68
C GLY A 163 -3.82 -6.45 9.86
N SER A 164 -2.54 -6.25 10.14
CA SER A 164 -2.10 -5.36 11.21
C SER A 164 -2.42 -3.91 10.90
N VAL A 165 -2.25 -3.43 9.68
CA VAL A 165 -2.59 -2.03 9.34
C VAL A 165 -4.09 -1.79 9.45
N LEU A 166 -4.91 -2.77 9.03
CA LEU A 166 -6.36 -2.73 9.24
C LEU A 166 -6.71 -2.71 10.74
N ALA A 167 -6.08 -3.56 11.55
CA ALA A 167 -6.29 -3.60 12.99
C ALA A 167 -5.80 -2.32 13.68
N SER A 168 -4.64 -1.78 13.27
CA SER A 168 -4.11 -0.50 13.76
C SER A 168 -5.10 0.63 13.56
N ARG A 169 -5.75 0.67 12.39
CA ARG A 169 -6.84 1.62 12.10
C ARG A 169 -8.04 1.38 13.01
N LEU A 170 -8.50 0.14 13.15
CA LEU A 170 -9.66 -0.22 14.00
C LEU A 170 -9.46 0.16 15.47
N PHE A 171 -8.26 -0.05 16.00
CA PHE A 171 -7.93 0.18 17.41
C PHE A 171 -7.25 1.53 17.67
N HIS A 172 -7.07 2.37 16.63
CA HIS A 172 -6.35 3.65 16.69
C HIS A 172 -4.98 3.55 17.39
N THR A 173 -4.18 2.53 17.02
CA THR A 173 -2.86 2.29 17.62
C THR A 173 -1.87 1.81 16.59
N ARG A 174 -0.60 2.20 16.73
CA ARG A 174 0.51 1.72 15.87
C ARG A 174 1.17 0.45 16.39
N ALA A 175 0.95 0.10 17.66
CA ALA A 175 1.60 -1.03 18.32
C ALA A 175 1.41 -2.36 17.58
N ARG A 176 0.24 -2.56 16.93
CA ARG A 176 -0.02 -3.78 16.16
C ARG A 176 0.98 -3.99 15.02
N LEU A 177 1.38 -2.89 14.36
CA LEU A 177 2.33 -2.95 13.24
C LEU A 177 3.74 -3.29 13.74
N GLU A 178 4.11 -2.78 14.92
CA GLU A 178 5.38 -3.08 15.58
C GLU A 178 5.43 -4.54 16.05
N ASP A 179 4.31 -5.10 16.50
CA ASP A 179 4.18 -6.50 16.90
C ASP A 179 4.50 -7.45 15.73
N VAL A 180 4.07 -7.11 14.50
CA VAL A 180 4.36 -7.93 13.31
C VAL A 180 5.87 -8.04 13.10
N GLU A 181 6.61 -6.95 13.19
CA GLU A 181 8.06 -6.98 13.00
C GLU A 181 8.77 -7.78 14.11
N ALA A 182 8.35 -7.60 15.36
CA ALA A 182 8.99 -8.21 16.52
C ALA A 182 8.93 -9.74 16.52
N VAL A 183 7.88 -10.33 15.92
CA VAL A 183 7.71 -11.79 15.86
C VAL A 183 8.70 -12.47 14.90
N TRP A 184 9.20 -11.74 13.91
CA TRP A 184 10.03 -12.31 12.82
C TRP A 184 11.54 -12.14 13.03
N LYS A 185 11.93 -11.23 13.92
CA LYS A 185 13.32 -11.03 14.31
C LYS A 185 13.77 -12.11 15.29
N THR A 186 15.00 -12.60 15.12
CA THR A 186 15.61 -13.46 16.14
C THR A 186 15.83 -12.65 17.42
N ARG A 187 15.45 -13.21 18.57
CA ARG A 187 15.85 -12.64 19.86
C ARG A 187 17.35 -12.92 20.02
N ALA A 188 18.13 -11.86 20.21
CA ALA A 188 19.52 -11.97 20.62
C ALA A 188 19.63 -12.69 21.99
#